data_AF-A0A9F2WHV0-F1
#
_entry.id   AF-A0A9F2WHV0-F1
#
_cell.length_a   1.000
_cell.length_b   1.000
_cell.length_c   1.000
_cell.angle_alpha   90.00
_cell.angle_beta   90.00
_cell.angle_gamma   90.00
#
_symmetry.space_group_name_H-M   'P 1'
#
loop_
_entity.id
_entity.type
_entity.pdbx_description
1 polymer ?
#
loop_
_entity_poly.entity_id
_entity_poly.type
_entity_poly.pdbx_seq_one_letter_code
_entity_poly.pdbx_strand_id
1 'polypeptide(L)'
;VTKTELEKLKSSYRQLIKEVNSAKEKYKEALSKGKETEKAKDRYDKATMKLHMLHNQYVLALKGAQLHQHQYYDATLPLFLDSLQKMQEEMIKGLKGILEEYSQITSLVTEELVNVHKEIQMSVEQLDPGSEYSSFIEAHRTSDIEKQEIEFDTSLLEENENLQANEIMWNNLTAESLQTM
;
A
#
# COMPACT_ATOMS: atom_id res chain seq x y z
N VAL A 1 46.43 -7.33 -1.10
CA VAL A 1 47.33 -6.41 -0.34
C VAL A 1 46.47 -5.53 0.53
N THR A 2 46.52 -5.71 1.84
CA THR A 2 45.77 -4.87 2.78
C THR A 2 46.53 -3.57 3.06
N LYS A 3 45.81 -2.50 3.44
CA LYS A 3 46.44 -1.24 3.88
C LYS A 3 47.51 -1.48 4.96
N THR A 4 47.25 -2.43 5.85
CA THR A 4 48.15 -2.86 6.92
C THR A 4 49.44 -3.49 6.40
N GLU A 5 49.37 -4.32 5.35
CA GLU A 5 50.56 -4.90 4.72
C GLU A 5 51.44 -3.84 4.04
N LEU A 6 50.81 -2.86 3.38
CA LEU A 6 51.52 -1.76 2.72
C LEU A 6 52.27 -0.89 3.74
N GLU A 7 51.64 -0.58 4.89
CA GLU A 7 52.29 0.18 5.97
C GLU A 7 53.41 -0.61 6.64
N LYS A 8 53.27 -1.93 6.81
CA LYS A 8 54.38 -2.80 7.27
C LYS A 8 55.57 -2.75 6.32
N LEU A 9 55.33 -2.87 5.01
CA LEU A 9 56.40 -2.76 3.99
C LEU A 9 57.09 -1.40 4.05
N LYS A 10 56.33 -0.29 4.19
CA LYS A 10 56.91 1.05 4.35
C LYS A 10 57.78 1.17 5.60
N SER A 11 57.34 0.61 6.72
CA SER A 11 58.10 0.63 7.98
C SER A 11 59.43 -0.11 7.82
N SER A 12 59.39 -1.35 7.31
CA SER A 12 60.59 -2.14 7.01
C SER A 12 61.51 -1.44 6.00
N TYR A 13 60.93 -0.74 5.02
CA TYR A 13 61.69 0.01 4.01
C TYR A 13 62.51 1.14 4.64
N ARG A 14 61.91 1.91 5.55
CA ARG A 14 62.62 2.97 6.30
C ARG A 14 63.72 2.39 7.18
N GLN A 15 63.50 1.23 7.79
CA GLN A 15 64.49 0.56 8.63
C GLN A 15 65.70 0.08 7.80
N LEU A 16 65.47 -0.56 6.65
CA LEU A 16 66.56 -1.01 5.77
C LEU A 16 67.34 0.15 5.16
N ILE A 17 66.72 1.30 4.86
CA ILE A 17 67.45 2.51 4.44
C ILE A 17 68.46 2.92 5.52
N LYS A 18 68.05 2.95 6.79
CA LYS A 18 68.96 3.30 7.90
C LYS A 18 70.10 2.28 8.02
N GLU A 19 69.80 0.99 7.85
CA GLU A 19 70.79 -0.09 7.88
C GLU A 19 71.80 0.04 6.73
N VAL A 20 71.35 0.27 5.49
CA VAL A 20 72.20 0.48 4.32
C VAL A 20 73.09 1.71 4.50
N ASN A 21 72.53 2.83 4.97
CA ASN A 21 73.31 4.05 5.22
C ASN A 21 74.37 3.83 6.30
N SER A 22 74.03 3.13 7.39
CA SER A 22 74.99 2.78 8.45
C SER A 22 76.10 1.86 7.93
N ALA A 23 75.76 0.85 7.13
CA ALA A 23 76.72 -0.05 6.51
C ALA A 23 77.64 0.68 5.52
N LYS A 24 77.09 1.64 4.77
CA LYS A 24 77.83 2.49 3.84
C LYS A 24 78.88 3.35 4.55
N GLU A 25 78.52 4.00 5.64
CA GLU A 25 79.47 4.83 6.41
C GLU A 25 80.57 3.96 7.05
N LYS A 26 80.22 2.81 7.63
CA LYS A 26 81.22 1.86 8.15
C LYS A 26 82.17 1.34 7.07
N TYR A 27 81.68 1.11 5.86
CA TYR A 27 82.51 0.71 4.73
C TYR A 27 83.48 1.84 4.32
N LYS A 28 83.02 3.09 4.24
CA LYS A 28 83.90 4.24 3.97
C LYS A 28 84.99 4.40 5.02
N GLU A 29 84.64 4.24 6.30
CA GLU A 29 85.61 4.30 7.39
C GLU A 29 86.66 3.17 7.29
N ALA A 30 86.24 1.93 7.02
CA ALA A 30 87.15 0.82 6.80
C ALA A 30 88.07 1.06 5.59
N LEU A 31 87.55 1.65 4.52
CA LEU A 31 88.32 2.03 3.33
C LEU A 31 89.39 3.08 3.67
N SER A 32 89.05 4.10 4.47
CA SER A 32 89.99 5.14 4.89
C SER A 32 91.09 4.64 5.82
N LYS A 33 90.80 3.62 6.65
CA LYS A 33 91.73 3.05 7.63
C LYS A 33 92.52 1.85 7.11
N GLY A 34 92.23 1.36 5.89
CA GLY A 34 92.94 0.26 5.24
C GLY A 34 92.82 -1.10 5.93
N LYS A 35 91.89 -1.29 6.88
CA LYS A 35 91.69 -2.54 7.65
C LYS A 35 90.26 -3.06 7.47
N GLU A 36 90.12 -4.38 7.34
CA GLU A 36 88.83 -5.10 7.22
C GLU A 36 87.89 -4.63 6.09
N THR A 37 88.44 -4.07 5.02
CA THR A 37 87.69 -3.48 3.89
C THR A 37 86.71 -4.46 3.23
N GLU A 38 87.15 -5.69 2.97
CA GLU A 38 86.33 -6.70 2.28
C GLU A 38 85.11 -7.14 3.11
N LYS A 39 85.27 -7.29 4.42
CA LYS A 39 84.19 -7.65 5.34
C LYS A 39 83.16 -6.53 5.48
N ALA A 40 83.61 -5.28 5.46
CA ALA A 40 82.72 -4.11 5.48
C ALA A 40 81.97 -3.95 4.15
N LYS A 41 82.62 -4.27 3.02
CA LYS A 41 82.02 -4.29 1.68
C LYS A 41 80.91 -5.32 1.56
N ASP A 42 81.18 -6.59 1.92
CA ASP A 42 80.19 -7.67 1.88
C ASP A 42 78.94 -7.35 2.73
N ARG A 43 79.13 -6.71 3.90
CA ARG A 43 78.01 -6.24 4.73
C ARG A 43 77.18 -5.15 4.04
N TYR A 44 77.83 -4.19 3.38
CA TYR A 44 77.15 -3.15 2.63
C TYR A 44 76.40 -3.70 1.43
N ASP A 45 77.01 -4.62 0.67
CA ASP A 45 76.39 -5.25 -0.51
C ASP A 45 75.18 -6.10 -0.09
N LYS A 46 75.27 -6.87 0.99
CA LYS A 46 74.14 -7.64 1.55
C LYS A 46 72.98 -6.74 2.02
N ALA A 47 73.28 -5.64 2.71
CA ALA A 47 72.24 -4.69 3.14
C ALA A 47 71.56 -4.04 1.91
N THR A 48 72.34 -3.67 0.90
CA THR A 48 71.85 -3.07 -0.34
C THR A 48 70.96 -4.06 -1.12
N MET A 49 71.37 -5.32 -1.22
CA MET A 49 70.56 -6.37 -1.84
C MET A 49 69.21 -6.54 -1.14
N LYS A 50 69.20 -6.59 0.20
CA LYS A 50 67.95 -6.66 0.98
C LYS A 50 67.03 -5.47 0.72
N LEU A 51 67.59 -4.25 0.65
CA LEU A 51 66.82 -3.05 0.35
C LEU A 51 66.22 -3.11 -1.06
N HIS A 52 66.98 -3.54 -2.07
CA HIS A 52 66.47 -3.68 -3.44
C HIS A 52 65.36 -4.74 -3.55
N MET A 53 65.52 -5.88 -2.88
CA MET A 53 64.47 -6.89 -2.83
C MET A 53 63.19 -6.34 -2.19
N LEU A 54 63.32 -5.62 -1.08
CA LEU A 54 62.17 -5.00 -0.42
C LEU A 54 61.56 -3.87 -1.26
N HIS A 55 62.36 -3.12 -2.01
CA HIS A 55 61.88 -2.12 -2.97
C HIS A 55 60.95 -2.73 -4.00
N ASN A 56 61.41 -3.82 -4.63
CA ASN A 56 60.61 -4.51 -5.65
C ASN A 56 59.30 -5.02 -5.04
N GLN A 57 59.36 -5.64 -3.86
CA GLN A 57 58.16 -6.10 -3.15
C GLN A 57 57.19 -4.94 -2.83
N TYR A 58 57.71 -3.81 -2.35
CA TYR A 58 56.91 -2.63 -2.04
C TYR A 58 56.26 -2.03 -3.30
N VAL A 59 57.02 -1.88 -4.40
CA VAL A 59 56.50 -1.35 -5.66
C VAL A 59 55.41 -2.26 -6.24
N LEU A 60 55.62 -3.57 -6.24
CA LEU A 60 54.61 -4.53 -6.69
C LEU A 60 53.35 -4.46 -5.82
N ALA A 61 53.50 -4.43 -4.49
CA ALA A 61 52.38 -4.30 -3.58
C ALA A 61 51.62 -2.98 -3.78
N LEU A 62 52.33 -1.88 -4.02
CA LEU A 62 51.75 -0.57 -4.30
C LEU A 62 50.97 -0.57 -5.61
N LYS A 63 51.53 -1.14 -6.68
CA LYS A 63 50.85 -1.24 -7.98
C LYS A 63 49.59 -2.12 -7.89
N GLY A 64 49.67 -3.24 -7.17
CA GLY A 64 48.51 -4.09 -6.90
C GLY A 64 47.41 -3.35 -6.13
N ALA A 65 47.78 -2.57 -5.11
CA ALA A 65 46.82 -1.78 -4.33
C ALA A 65 46.18 -0.65 -5.16
N GLN A 66 46.97 0.03 -6.01
CA GLN A 66 46.47 1.06 -6.93
C GLN A 66 45.47 0.48 -7.94
N LEU A 67 45.79 -0.67 -8.53
CA LEU A 67 44.91 -1.35 -9.48
C LEU A 67 43.59 -1.75 -8.80
N HIS A 68 43.66 -2.36 -7.62
CA HIS A 68 42.46 -2.74 -6.86
C HIS A 68 41.60 -1.52 -6.51
N GLN A 69 42.23 -0.42 -6.08
CA GLN A 69 41.50 0.80 -5.75
C GLN A 69 40.76 1.35 -6.97
N HIS A 70 41.43 1.43 -8.13
CA HIS A 70 40.82 1.88 -9.37
C HIS A 70 39.67 0.97 -9.80
N GLN A 71 39.87 -0.35 -9.81
CA GLN A 71 38.81 -1.31 -10.13
C GLN A 71 37.61 -1.19 -9.18
N TYR A 72 37.86 -0.97 -7.88
CA TYR A 72 36.79 -0.82 -6.91
C TYR A 72 35.93 0.42 -7.18
N TYR A 73 36.55 1.59 -7.38
CA TYR A 73 35.80 2.84 -7.55
C TYR A 73 35.22 3.02 -8.95
N ASP A 74 35.90 2.52 -9.99
CA ASP A 74 35.51 2.79 -11.37
C ASP A 74 34.58 1.69 -11.93
N ALA A 75 34.56 0.50 -11.33
CA ALA A 75 33.72 -0.60 -11.79
C ALA A 75 32.89 -1.24 -10.69
N THR A 76 33.51 -1.80 -9.64
CA THR A 76 32.80 -2.63 -8.66
C THR A 76 31.73 -1.86 -7.89
N LEU A 77 32.08 -0.68 -7.36
CA LEU A 77 31.16 0.14 -6.56
C LEU A 77 30.01 0.71 -7.41
N PRO A 78 30.25 1.31 -8.59
CA PRO A 78 29.16 1.72 -9.47
C PRO A 78 28.20 0.58 -9.83
N LEU A 79 28.73 -0.59 -10.22
CA LEU A 79 27.89 -1.75 -10.57
C LEU A 79 27.04 -2.23 -9.39
N PHE A 80 27.61 -2.22 -8.18
CA PHE A 80 26.87 -2.56 -6.97
C PHE A 80 25.74 -1.56 -6.69
N LEU A 81 26.04 -0.26 -6.77
CA LEU A 81 25.07 0.80 -6.56
C LEU A 81 23.95 0.78 -7.61
N ASP A 82 24.29 0.57 -8.88
CA ASP A 82 23.30 0.42 -9.97
C ASP A 82 22.39 -0.78 -9.74
N SER A 83 22.94 -1.91 -9.28
CA SER A 83 22.16 -3.10 -8.99
C SER A 83 21.22 -2.88 -7.80
N LEU A 84 21.71 -2.20 -6.75
CA LEU A 84 20.90 -1.83 -5.59
C LEU A 84 19.78 -0.87 -5.98
N GLN A 85 20.08 0.13 -6.81
CA GLN A 85 19.09 1.08 -7.30
C GLN A 85 17.99 0.38 -8.10
N LYS A 86 18.34 -0.51 -9.04
CA LYS A 86 17.36 -1.28 -9.81
C LYS A 86 16.42 -2.10 -8.92
N MET A 87 16.98 -2.75 -7.90
CA MET A 87 16.18 -3.50 -6.93
C MET A 87 15.20 -2.58 -6.18
N GLN A 88 15.65 -1.39 -5.76
CA GLN A 88 14.78 -0.42 -5.07
C GLN A 88 13.68 0.11 -6.01
N GLU A 89 14.00 0.38 -7.26
CA GLU A 89 13.01 0.80 -8.27
C GLU A 89 11.96 -0.30 -8.52
N GLU A 90 12.35 -1.57 -8.57
CA GLU A 90 11.44 -2.70 -8.67
C GLU A 90 10.51 -2.82 -7.46
N MET A 91 11.04 -2.59 -6.25
CA MET A 91 10.21 -2.57 -5.03
C MET A 91 9.16 -1.46 -5.08
N ILE A 92 9.53 -0.25 -5.53
CA ILE A 92 8.58 0.86 -5.68
C ILE A 92 7.53 0.54 -6.76
N LYS A 93 7.92 -0.10 -7.86
CA LYS A 93 6.98 -0.57 -8.87
C LYS A 93 5.99 -1.59 -8.31
N GLY A 94 6.47 -2.53 -7.49
CA GLY A 94 5.61 -3.50 -6.80
C GLY A 94 4.61 -2.81 -5.87
N LEU A 95 5.07 -1.85 -5.05
CA LEU A 95 4.19 -1.08 -4.17
C LEU A 95 3.14 -0.29 -4.95
N LYS A 96 3.53 0.31 -6.09
CA LYS A 96 2.59 1.00 -6.97
C LYS A 96 1.49 0.06 -7.45
N GLY A 97 1.84 -1.15 -7.92
CA GLY A 97 0.86 -2.14 -8.35
C GLY A 97 -0.13 -2.51 -7.23
N ILE A 98 0.38 -2.73 -6.01
CA ILE A 98 -0.48 -3.02 -4.84
C ILE A 98 -1.46 -1.87 -4.57
N LEU A 99 -1.01 -0.62 -4.65
CA LEU A 99 -1.88 0.54 -4.42
C LEU A 99 -2.91 0.74 -5.54
N GLU A 100 -2.53 0.48 -6.79
CA GLU A 100 -3.46 0.51 -7.93
C GLU A 100 -4.55 -0.56 -7.77
N GLU A 101 -4.17 -1.80 -7.44
CA GLU A 101 -5.12 -2.89 -7.16
C GLU A 101 -6.03 -2.56 -5.98
N TYR A 102 -5.46 -2.07 -4.88
CA TYR A 102 -6.23 -1.65 -3.70
C TYR A 102 -7.29 -0.60 -4.06
N SER A 103 -6.90 0.42 -4.84
CA SER A 103 -7.82 1.48 -5.26
C SER A 103 -8.93 0.96 -6.17
N GLN A 104 -8.65 -0.04 -7.01
CA GLN A 104 -9.66 -0.65 -7.87
C GLN A 104 -10.67 -1.48 -7.05
N ILE A 105 -10.19 -2.30 -6.12
CA ILE A 105 -11.02 -3.19 -5.30
C ILE A 105 -11.90 -2.38 -4.32
N THR A 106 -11.36 -1.32 -3.74
CA THR A 106 -12.08 -0.52 -2.72
C THR A 106 -12.92 0.62 -3.29
N SER A 107 -12.97 0.76 -4.62
CA SER A 107 -13.75 1.81 -5.26
C SER A 107 -15.24 1.63 -5.01
N LEU A 108 -15.89 2.64 -4.45
CA LEU A 108 -17.34 2.72 -4.27
C LEU A 108 -18.05 3.37 -5.47
N VAL A 109 -17.33 3.58 -6.55
CA VAL A 109 -17.87 4.17 -7.79
C VAL A 109 -17.66 3.23 -8.96
N THR A 110 -17.56 1.93 -8.69
CA THR A 110 -17.57 0.90 -9.72
C THR A 110 -18.89 0.92 -10.47
N GLU A 111 -18.83 0.57 -11.76
CA GLU A 111 -20.01 0.50 -12.62
C GLU A 111 -21.08 -0.45 -12.04
N GLU A 112 -20.64 -1.57 -11.45
CA GLU A 112 -21.49 -2.54 -10.76
C GLU A 112 -22.28 -1.88 -9.61
N LEU A 113 -21.61 -1.14 -8.72
CA LEU A 113 -22.28 -0.48 -7.60
C LEU A 113 -23.21 0.64 -8.09
N VAL A 114 -22.81 1.39 -9.12
CA VAL A 114 -23.64 2.41 -9.75
C VAL A 114 -24.91 1.79 -10.35
N ASN A 115 -24.79 0.64 -11.02
CA ASN A 115 -25.94 -0.05 -11.61
C ASN A 115 -26.93 -0.52 -10.54
N VAL A 116 -26.44 -1.10 -9.43
CA VAL A 116 -27.29 -1.47 -8.28
C VAL A 116 -28.02 -0.24 -7.71
N HIS A 117 -27.32 0.88 -7.51
CA HIS A 117 -27.96 2.10 -7.02
C HIS A 117 -29.00 2.67 -7.99
N LYS A 118 -28.76 2.57 -9.30
CA LYS A 118 -29.74 2.96 -10.33
C LYS A 118 -30.99 2.09 -10.28
N GLU A 119 -30.85 0.77 -10.14
CA GLU A 119 -31.99 -0.14 -10.03
C GLU A 119 -32.83 0.17 -8.78
N ILE A 120 -32.18 0.40 -7.63
CA ILE A 120 -32.87 0.81 -6.40
C ILE A 120 -33.63 2.13 -6.64
N GLN A 121 -32.99 3.11 -7.25
CA GLN A 121 -33.62 4.41 -7.56
C GLN A 121 -34.83 4.23 -8.48
N MET A 122 -34.72 3.42 -9.53
CA MET A 122 -35.82 3.12 -10.43
C MET A 122 -36.99 2.43 -9.72
N SER A 123 -36.72 1.48 -8.82
CA SER A 123 -37.78 0.84 -8.02
C SER A 123 -38.49 1.83 -7.10
N VAL A 124 -37.77 2.79 -6.52
CA VAL A 124 -38.37 3.85 -5.69
C VAL A 124 -39.22 4.80 -6.55
N GLU A 125 -38.75 5.18 -7.73
CA GLU A 125 -39.49 6.06 -8.66
C GLU A 125 -40.76 5.41 -9.22
N GLN A 126 -40.79 4.09 -9.30
CA GLN A 126 -41.97 3.33 -9.74
C GLN A 126 -43.07 3.24 -8.68
N LEU A 127 -42.80 3.60 -7.41
CA LEU A 127 -43.82 3.62 -6.37
C LEU A 127 -44.83 4.74 -6.65
N ASP A 128 -46.02 4.35 -7.08
CA ASP A 128 -47.14 5.25 -7.30
C ASP A 128 -48.21 5.05 -6.21
N PRO A 129 -48.35 6.00 -5.27
CA PRO A 129 -49.37 5.95 -4.23
C PRO A 129 -50.80 5.83 -4.76
N GLY A 130 -51.07 6.30 -5.99
CA GLY A 130 -52.39 6.21 -6.61
C GLY A 130 -52.80 4.80 -7.01
N SER A 131 -51.82 3.92 -7.28
CA SER A 131 -52.03 2.54 -7.75
C SER A 131 -51.87 1.47 -6.65
N GLU A 132 -51.28 1.82 -5.51
CA GLU A 132 -50.92 0.90 -4.40
C GLU A 132 -52.02 -0.09 -4.04
N TYR A 133 -53.27 0.40 -3.93
CA TYR A 133 -54.40 -0.42 -3.48
C TYR A 133 -55.25 -0.98 -4.63
N SER A 134 -54.95 -0.67 -5.90
CA SER A 134 -55.80 -1.08 -7.03
C SER A 134 -55.94 -2.60 -7.11
N SER A 135 -54.83 -3.35 -7.09
CA SER A 135 -54.86 -4.82 -7.13
C SER A 135 -55.48 -5.42 -5.87
N PHE A 136 -55.28 -4.80 -4.70
CA PHE A 136 -55.88 -5.25 -3.45
C PHE A 136 -57.41 -5.12 -3.49
N ILE A 137 -57.91 -3.95 -3.93
CA ILE A 137 -59.35 -3.69 -4.09
C ILE A 137 -59.93 -4.63 -5.13
N GLU A 138 -59.27 -4.85 -6.26
CA GLU A 138 -59.76 -5.78 -7.29
C GLU A 138 -59.89 -7.21 -6.77
N ALA A 139 -58.94 -7.69 -5.96
CA ALA A 139 -58.96 -9.04 -5.40
C ALA A 139 -59.98 -9.22 -4.25
N HIS A 140 -60.28 -8.16 -3.48
CA HIS A 140 -61.07 -8.26 -2.25
C HIS A 140 -62.39 -7.47 -2.28
N ARG A 141 -62.69 -6.77 -3.38
CA ARG A 141 -63.99 -6.11 -3.54
C ARG A 141 -65.09 -7.15 -3.42
N THR A 142 -66.03 -6.89 -2.52
CA THR A 142 -67.28 -7.62 -2.48
C THR A 142 -68.26 -7.02 -3.49
N SER A 143 -69.25 -7.81 -3.89
CA SER A 143 -70.42 -7.28 -4.59
C SER A 143 -71.00 -6.09 -3.81
N ASP A 144 -71.51 -5.10 -4.53
CA ASP A 144 -72.25 -4.02 -3.88
C ASP A 144 -73.35 -4.64 -3.02
N ILE A 145 -73.37 -4.26 -1.74
CA ILE A 145 -74.46 -4.62 -0.85
C ILE A 145 -75.67 -3.89 -1.41
N GLU A 146 -76.62 -4.62 -2.00
CA GLU A 146 -77.93 -4.09 -2.30
C GLU A 146 -78.49 -3.55 -0.99
N LYS A 147 -78.49 -2.23 -0.86
CA LYS A 147 -79.08 -1.56 0.29
C LYS A 147 -80.56 -1.86 0.21
N GLN A 148 -81.01 -2.78 1.06
CA GLN A 148 -82.42 -3.04 1.21
C GLN A 148 -83.08 -1.72 1.62
N GLU A 149 -83.96 -1.21 0.77
CA GLU A 149 -84.69 0.01 1.06
C GLU A 149 -85.58 -0.27 2.27
N ILE A 150 -85.44 0.56 3.31
CA ILE A 150 -86.22 0.38 4.54
C ILE A 150 -87.62 0.89 4.24
N GLU A 151 -88.51 -0.04 3.91
CA GLU A 151 -89.90 0.23 3.60
C GLU A 151 -90.81 -0.14 4.77
N PHE A 152 -91.93 0.55 4.88
CA PHE A 152 -92.98 0.19 5.84
C PHE A 152 -93.61 -1.15 5.45
N ASP A 153 -93.58 -2.10 6.37
CA ASP A 153 -94.16 -3.43 6.16
C ASP A 153 -95.69 -3.35 6.09
N THR A 154 -96.22 -3.40 4.87
CA THR A 154 -97.66 -3.30 4.61
C THR A 154 -98.47 -4.49 5.14
N SER A 155 -97.81 -5.63 5.46
CA SER A 155 -98.51 -6.77 6.07
C SER A 155 -99.07 -6.43 7.46
N LEU A 156 -98.47 -5.46 8.15
CA LEU A 156 -98.94 -4.95 9.45
C LEU A 156 -100.29 -4.22 9.35
N LEU A 157 -100.74 -3.87 8.15
CA LEU A 157 -102.02 -3.17 7.91
C LEU A 157 -103.16 -4.12 7.54
N GLU A 158 -102.89 -5.41 7.31
CA GLU A 158 -103.91 -6.38 6.88
C GLU A 158 -105.03 -6.57 7.92
N GLU A 159 -104.74 -6.37 9.20
CA GLU A 159 -105.71 -6.48 10.30
C GLU A 159 -106.33 -5.12 10.70
N ASN A 160 -105.95 -4.00 10.05
CA ASN A 160 -106.42 -2.66 10.43
C ASN A 160 -106.57 -1.70 9.24
N GLU A 161 -107.80 -1.42 8.85
CA GLU A 161 -108.13 -0.56 7.69
C GLU A 161 -107.88 0.95 7.92
N ASN A 162 -107.70 1.40 9.18
CA ASN A 162 -107.62 2.82 9.52
C ASN A 162 -106.18 3.38 9.54
N LEU A 163 -105.17 2.55 9.30
CA LEU A 163 -103.76 2.93 9.31
C LEU A 163 -103.20 2.93 7.88
N GLN A 164 -102.39 3.94 7.54
CA GLN A 164 -101.77 4.07 6.22
C GLN A 164 -100.25 3.86 6.32
N ALA A 165 -99.67 3.13 5.36
CA ALA A 165 -98.24 2.89 5.30
C ALA A 165 -97.48 4.19 5.10
N ASN A 166 -96.34 4.36 5.79
CA ASN A 166 -95.48 5.55 5.71
C ASN A 166 -96.13 6.88 6.15
N GLU A 167 -97.30 6.85 6.82
CA GLU A 167 -97.98 8.05 7.31
C GLU A 167 -98.07 8.06 8.84
N ILE A 168 -97.85 9.24 9.43
CA ILE A 168 -98.00 9.43 10.88
C ILE A 168 -99.49 9.64 11.18
N MET A 169 -100.04 8.81 12.08
CA MET A 169 -101.41 8.97 12.56
C MET A 169 -101.51 10.09 13.58
N TRP A 170 -101.93 11.27 13.14
CA TRP A 170 -102.17 12.43 13.99
C TRP A 170 -103.65 12.54 14.37
N ASN A 171 -103.99 12.19 15.61
CA ASN A 171 -105.35 12.30 16.12
C ASN A 171 -105.36 12.62 17.63
N ASN A 172 -106.55 12.72 18.23
CA ASN A 172 -106.72 13.09 19.63
C ASN A 172 -106.09 12.11 20.63
N LEU A 173 -105.71 10.90 20.20
CA LEU A 173 -105.06 9.87 21.02
C LEU A 173 -103.53 9.89 20.91
N THR A 174 -102.98 10.41 19.80
CA THR A 174 -101.53 10.42 19.50
C THR A 174 -100.90 11.82 19.52
N ALA A 175 -101.70 12.89 19.56
CA ALA A 175 -101.22 14.26 19.49
C ALA A 175 -100.30 14.66 20.66
N GLU A 176 -100.61 14.23 21.90
CA GLU A 176 -99.81 14.61 23.08
C GLU A 176 -98.43 13.92 23.07
N SER A 177 -98.35 12.65 22.64
CA SER A 177 -97.09 11.90 22.57
C SER A 177 -96.21 12.32 21.39
N LEU A 178 -96.80 12.67 20.24
CA LEU A 178 -96.07 13.20 19.08
C LEU A 178 -95.57 14.63 19.28
N GLN A 179 -96.22 15.44 20.13
CA GLN A 179 -95.74 16.79 20.51
C GLN A 179 -94.54 16.75 21.45
N THR A 180 -94.34 15.64 22.15
CA THR A 180 -93.19 15.43 23.06
C THR A 180 -92.01 14.71 22.42
N MET A 181 -92.15 14.23 21.17
CA MET A 181 -91.10 13.53 20.42
C MET A 181 -90.17 14.50 19.68
#